data_AF-A0A2P8FCU8-F1
#
_entry.id   AF-A0A2P8FCU8-F1
#
_cell.length_a   1.000
_cell.length_b   1.000
_cell.length_c   1.000
_cell.angle_alpha   90.00
_cell.angle_beta   90.00
_cell.angle_gamma   90.00
#
_symmetry.space_group_name_H-M   'P 1'
#
loop_
_entity.id
_entity.type
_entity.pdbx_description
1 polymer ?
#
loop_
_entity_poly.entity_id
_entity_poly.type
_entity_poly.pdbx_seq_one_letter_code
_entity_poly.pdbx_strand_id
1 'polypeptide(L)'
;MNPTVYNAALVIHIVGITVMAGTTFLDFFTFRVFRAAFLANDGRQLAMAGYLHSLQRFLGIGMLVILASGVAMMVELHQVWGVQLWFRVKMAVLLLIIINGLGFRRAIGKSLSQALSDGSLTTHWRATNRNFMLVQLIQMLFFLIIYVLSIFKFN
;
A
#
# COMPACT_ATOMS: atom_id res chain seq x y z
N MET A 1 -4.14 14.15 -29.00
CA MET A 1 -4.44 14.06 -27.56
C MET A 1 -5.95 13.98 -27.41
N ASN A 2 -6.50 12.86 -26.94
CA ASN A 2 -7.94 12.77 -26.67
C ASN A 2 -8.17 13.19 -25.21
N PRO A 3 -8.68 14.41 -24.94
CA PRO A 3 -8.79 14.94 -23.57
C PRO A 3 -9.64 14.04 -22.66
N THR A 4 -10.59 13.29 -23.23
CA THR A 4 -11.43 12.34 -22.50
C THR A 4 -10.64 11.16 -21.96
N VAL A 5 -9.71 10.60 -22.74
CA VAL A 5 -8.87 9.46 -22.33
C VAL A 5 -7.91 9.87 -21.23
N TYR A 6 -7.29 11.04 -21.36
CA TYR A 6 -6.41 11.60 -20.33
C TYR A 6 -7.14 11.84 -19.00
N ASN A 7 -8.29 12.52 -19.04
CA ASN A 7 -9.06 12.81 -17.83
C ASN A 7 -9.58 11.52 -17.16
N ALA A 8 -10.01 10.54 -17.95
CA ALA A 8 -10.39 9.23 -17.44
C ALA A 8 -9.22 8.53 -16.75
N ALA A 9 -8.02 8.50 -17.37
CA ALA A 9 -6.82 7.94 -16.78
C ALA A 9 -6.43 8.65 -15.47
N LEU A 10 -6.54 9.98 -15.43
CA LEU A 10 -6.27 10.77 -14.24
C LEU A 10 -7.24 10.46 -13.10
N VAL A 11 -8.54 10.36 -13.38
CA VAL A 11 -9.56 9.97 -12.39
C VAL A 11 -9.27 8.57 -11.86
N ILE A 12 -9.02 7.60 -12.74
CA ILE A 12 -8.68 6.23 -12.37
C ILE A 12 -7.42 6.20 -11.51
N HIS A 13 -6.42 7.01 -11.81
CA HIS A 13 -5.17 7.09 -11.06
C HIS A 13 -5.39 7.63 -9.64
N ILE A 14 -6.18 8.70 -9.50
CA ILE A 14 -6.52 9.27 -8.19
C ILE A 14 -7.33 8.27 -7.37
N VAL A 15 -8.36 7.66 -7.96
CA VAL A 15 -9.17 6.62 -7.31
C VAL A 15 -8.28 5.46 -6.86
N GLY A 16 -7.35 5.01 -7.70
CA GLY A 16 -6.39 3.98 -7.36
C GLY A 16 -5.56 4.34 -6.13
N ILE A 17 -4.95 5.53 -6.10
CA ILE A 17 -4.15 6.01 -4.95
C ILE A 17 -5.01 6.10 -3.70
N THR A 18 -6.24 6.62 -3.79
CA THR A 18 -7.15 6.73 -2.66
C THR A 18 -7.56 5.37 -2.10
N VAL A 19 -7.89 4.40 -2.97
CA VAL A 19 -8.17 3.02 -2.57
C VAL A 19 -6.96 2.40 -1.88
N MET A 20 -5.76 2.59 -2.42
CA MET A 20 -4.53 2.01 -1.87
C MET A 20 -4.15 2.63 -0.52
N ALA A 21 -4.34 3.95 -0.36
CA ALA A 21 -4.14 4.64 0.91
C ALA A 21 -5.17 4.20 1.96
N GLY A 22 -6.45 4.16 1.59
CA GLY A 22 -7.54 3.74 2.48
C GLY A 22 -7.40 2.29 2.94
N THR A 23 -7.02 1.39 2.03
CA THR A 23 -6.77 -0.03 2.37
C THR A 23 -5.54 -0.20 3.26
N THR A 24 -4.48 0.60 3.08
CA THR A 24 -3.33 0.62 4.01
C THR A 24 -3.73 1.09 5.40
N PHE A 25 -4.62 2.09 5.49
CA PHE A 25 -5.16 2.56 6.76
C PHE A 25 -6.02 1.50 7.46
N LEU A 26 -6.97 0.89 6.74
CA LEU A 26 -7.79 -0.20 7.27
C LEU A 26 -6.94 -1.38 7.74
N ASP A 27 -5.90 -1.72 6.99
CA ASP A 27 -5.00 -2.80 7.35
C ASP A 27 -4.19 -2.49 8.61
N PHE A 28 -3.76 -1.24 8.81
CA PHE A 28 -3.09 -0.83 10.05
C PHE A 28 -4.00 -1.01 11.27
N PHE A 29 -5.25 -0.57 11.18
CA PHE A 29 -6.24 -0.74 12.23
C PHE A 29 -6.55 -2.22 12.48
N THR A 30 -6.75 -2.98 11.41
CA THR A 30 -7.05 -4.42 11.50
C THR A 30 -5.90 -5.17 12.15
N PHE A 31 -4.65 -4.83 11.82
CA PHE A 31 -3.47 -5.43 12.46
C PHE A 31 -3.35 -5.07 13.93
N ARG A 32 -3.69 -3.83 14.32
CA ARG A 32 -3.73 -3.42 15.72
C ARG A 32 -4.78 -4.21 16.52
N VAL A 33 -5.96 -4.41 15.95
CA VAL A 33 -7.02 -5.24 16.54
C VAL A 33 -6.61 -6.70 16.62
N PHE A 34 -6.02 -7.24 15.55
CA PHE A 34 -5.46 -8.59 15.51
C PHE A 34 -4.42 -8.79 16.63
N ARG A 35 -3.49 -7.85 16.80
CA ARG A 35 -2.48 -7.91 17.87
C ARG A 35 -3.12 -7.94 19.26
N ALA A 36 -4.15 -7.14 19.51
CA ALA A 36 -4.86 -7.13 20.78
C ALA A 36 -5.56 -8.47 21.03
N ALA A 37 -6.24 -9.02 20.01
CA ALA A 37 -6.90 -10.33 20.10
C ALA A 37 -5.91 -11.48 20.30
N PHE A 38 -4.75 -11.43 19.63
CA PHE A 38 -3.68 -12.41 19.78
C PHE A 38 -3.11 -12.43 21.21
N LEU A 39 -2.84 -11.26 21.79
CA LEU A 39 -2.36 -11.15 23.18
C LEU A 39 -3.40 -11.61 24.21
N ALA A 40 -4.69 -11.50 23.88
CA ALA A 40 -5.79 -11.94 24.72
C ALA A 40 -6.16 -13.43 24.54
N ASN A 41 -5.47 -14.18 23.66
CA ASN A 41 -5.83 -15.54 23.24
C ASN A 41 -7.29 -15.69 22.79
N ASP A 42 -7.81 -14.66 22.13
CA ASP A 42 -9.19 -14.63 21.67
C ASP A 42 -9.31 -15.32 20.30
N GLY A 43 -10.32 -16.18 20.13
CA GLY A 43 -10.62 -16.86 18.86
C GLY A 43 -10.83 -15.92 17.67
N ARG A 44 -11.09 -14.63 17.92
CA ARG A 44 -11.17 -13.56 16.91
C ARG A 44 -9.90 -13.39 16.07
N GLN A 45 -8.74 -13.89 16.51
CA GLN A 45 -7.47 -13.79 15.78
C GLN A 45 -7.52 -14.40 14.36
N LEU A 46 -8.20 -15.54 14.18
CA LEU A 46 -8.33 -16.23 12.90
C LEU A 46 -9.16 -15.43 11.90
N ALA A 47 -10.28 -14.86 12.36
CA ALA A 47 -11.12 -14.01 11.53
C ALA A 47 -10.35 -12.77 11.04
N MET A 48 -9.61 -12.10 11.94
CA MET A 48 -8.83 -10.91 11.60
C MET A 48 -7.66 -11.21 10.65
N ALA A 49 -7.03 -12.38 10.76
CA ALA A 49 -6.00 -12.83 9.82
C ALA A 49 -6.56 -12.99 8.38
N GLY A 50 -7.77 -13.54 8.25
CA GLY A 50 -8.47 -13.62 6.97
C GLY A 50 -8.76 -12.25 6.35
N TYR A 51 -9.18 -11.28 7.17
CA TYR A 51 -9.39 -9.89 6.73
C TYR A 51 -8.09 -9.22 6.25
N LEU A 52 -6.99 -9.37 6.99
CA LEU A 52 -5.67 -8.86 6.56
C LEU A 52 -5.26 -9.42 5.20
N HIS A 53 -5.48 -10.70 4.96
CA HIS A 53 -5.18 -11.33 3.67
C HIS A 53 -6.05 -10.76 2.52
N SER A 54 -7.34 -10.49 2.79
CA SER A 54 -8.22 -9.85 1.80
C SER A 54 -7.78 -8.43 1.48
N LEU A 55 -7.42 -7.64 2.50
CA LEU A 55 -6.90 -6.27 2.32
C LEU A 55 -5.61 -6.25 1.49
N GLN A 56 -4.71 -7.22 1.67
CA GLN A 56 -3.52 -7.36 0.83
C GLN A 56 -3.85 -7.57 -0.65
N ARG A 57 -4.90 -8.34 -0.97
CA ARG A 57 -5.36 -8.50 -2.37
C ARG A 57 -5.89 -7.18 -2.93
N PHE A 58 -6.69 -6.45 -2.15
CA PHE A 58 -7.21 -5.14 -2.55
C PHE A 58 -6.10 -4.12 -2.83
N LEU A 59 -5.03 -4.13 -2.02
CA LEU A 59 -3.85 -3.31 -2.26
C LEU A 59 -3.13 -3.67 -3.57
N GLY A 60 -3.03 -4.95 -3.88
CA GLY A 60 -2.47 -5.41 -5.16
C GLY A 60 -3.29 -4.92 -6.35
N ILE A 61 -4.62 -4.93 -6.25
CA ILE A 61 -5.51 -4.39 -7.29
C ILE A 61 -5.33 -2.87 -7.42
N GLY A 62 -5.36 -2.14 -6.30
CA GLY A 62 -5.15 -0.68 -6.30
C GLY A 62 -3.82 -0.30 -6.95
N MET A 63 -2.76 -1.06 -6.67
CA MET A 63 -1.46 -0.88 -7.30
C MET A 63 -1.49 -1.06 -8.83
N LEU A 64 -2.09 -2.14 -9.33
CA LEU A 64 -2.20 -2.38 -10.77
C LEU A 64 -2.96 -1.25 -11.46
N VAL A 65 -4.06 -0.78 -10.85
CA VAL A 65 -4.85 0.33 -11.37
C VAL A 65 -4.02 1.61 -11.47
N ILE A 66 -3.23 1.94 -10.44
CA ILE A 66 -2.39 3.14 -10.42
C ILE A 66 -1.26 3.05 -11.45
N LEU A 67 -0.61 1.88 -11.56
CA LEU A 67 0.45 1.67 -12.55
C LEU A 67 -0.09 1.79 -13.97
N ALA A 68 -1.17 1.08 -14.28
CA ALA A 68 -1.77 1.10 -15.62
C ALA A 68 -2.23 2.51 -16.01
N SER A 69 -2.92 3.21 -15.09
CA SER A 69 -3.34 4.59 -15.32
C SER A 69 -2.18 5.58 -15.39
N GLY A 70 -1.13 5.41 -14.58
CA GLY A 70 0.08 6.21 -14.62
C GLY A 70 0.81 6.09 -15.94
N VAL A 71 0.95 4.86 -16.46
CA VAL A 71 1.53 4.60 -17.78
C VAL A 71 0.66 5.19 -18.88
N ALA A 72 -0.66 5.03 -18.83
CA ALA A 72 -1.58 5.61 -19.81
C ALA A 72 -1.44 7.14 -19.89
N MET A 73 -1.36 7.82 -18.73
CA MET A 73 -1.11 9.28 -18.70
C MET A 73 0.24 9.66 -19.31
N MET A 74 1.31 8.89 -19.07
CA MET A 74 2.63 9.18 -19.63
C MET A 74 2.68 9.02 -21.16
N VAL A 75 1.99 8.01 -21.69
CA VAL A 75 1.91 7.76 -23.14
C VAL A 75 1.15 8.90 -23.85
N GLU A 76 0.01 9.33 -23.30
CA GLU A 76 -0.78 10.43 -23.88
C GLU A 76 -0.03 11.78 -23.86
N LEU A 77 0.76 12.04 -22.81
CA LEU A 77 1.47 13.30 -22.61
C LEU A 77 2.86 13.36 -23.25
N HIS A 78 3.25 12.36 -24.05
CA HIS A 78 4.50 12.35 -24.84
C HIS A 78 5.74 12.83 -24.05
N GLN A 79 5.92 12.35 -22.82
CA GLN A 79 7.08 12.67 -21.94
C GLN A 79 7.18 14.10 -21.38
N VAL A 80 6.25 15.03 -21.68
CA VAL A 80 6.34 16.43 -21.22
C VAL A 80 6.38 16.53 -19.69
N TRP A 81 5.65 15.64 -19.00
CA TRP A 81 5.62 15.58 -17.54
C TRP A 81 6.84 14.88 -16.94
N GLY A 82 7.54 14.06 -17.73
CA GLY A 82 8.78 13.39 -17.33
C GLY A 82 9.95 14.35 -17.11
N VAL A 83 9.84 15.61 -17.54
CA VAL A 83 10.85 16.66 -17.29
C VAL A 83 10.66 17.34 -15.94
N GLN A 84 9.42 17.41 -15.43
CA GLN A 84 9.11 18.10 -14.19
C GLN A 84 9.62 17.31 -12.98
N LEU A 85 10.41 17.97 -12.12
CA LEU A 85 11.03 17.34 -10.95
C LEU A 85 9.99 16.73 -10.01
N TRP A 86 8.89 17.44 -9.77
CA TRP A 86 7.76 16.98 -8.97
C TRP A 86 7.20 15.62 -9.42
N PHE A 87 7.03 15.42 -10.73
CA PHE A 87 6.47 14.18 -11.28
C PHE A 87 7.45 13.01 -11.09
N ARG A 88 8.75 13.25 -11.31
CA ARG A 88 9.80 12.24 -11.07
C ARG A 88 9.84 11.78 -9.61
N VAL A 89 9.79 12.73 -8.68
CA VAL A 89 9.76 12.42 -7.25
C VAL A 89 8.50 11.63 -6.90
N LYS A 90 7.33 12.04 -7.39
CA LYS A 90 6.07 11.31 -7.16
C LYS A 90 6.13 9.87 -7.68
N MET A 91 6.69 9.66 -8.86
CA MET A 91 6.87 8.33 -9.44
C MET A 91 7.89 7.47 -8.68
N ALA A 92 9.00 8.06 -8.21
CA ALA A 92 9.97 7.36 -7.36
C ALA A 92 9.34 6.93 -6.03
N VAL A 93 8.57 7.81 -5.37
CA VAL A 93 7.83 7.47 -4.15
C VAL A 93 6.79 6.39 -4.42
N LEU A 94 6.08 6.45 -5.56
CA LEU A 94 5.14 5.40 -5.96
C LEU A 94 5.85 4.04 -6.06
N LEU A 95 7.00 3.97 -6.71
CA LEU A 95 7.79 2.74 -6.81
C LEU A 95 8.24 2.23 -5.43
N LEU A 96 8.63 3.12 -4.51
CA LEU A 96 8.96 2.74 -3.14
C LEU A 96 7.76 2.16 -2.38
N ILE A 97 6.56 2.73 -2.54
CA ILE A 97 5.30 2.19 -2.03
C ILE A 97 5.05 0.78 -2.57
N ILE A 98 5.38 0.56 -3.84
CA ILE A 98 5.22 -0.74 -4.49
C ILE A 98 6.16 -1.78 -3.89
N ILE A 99 7.44 -1.45 -3.78
CA ILE A 99 8.47 -2.34 -3.23
C ILE A 99 8.15 -2.66 -1.75
N ASN A 100 7.80 -1.65 -0.96
CA ASN A 100 7.48 -1.82 0.45
C ASN A 100 6.16 -2.60 0.65
N GLY A 101 5.14 -2.29 -0.15
CA GLY A 101 3.80 -2.89 -0.07
C GLY A 101 3.71 -4.33 -0.59
N LEU A 102 4.32 -4.66 -1.73
CA LEU A 102 4.29 -6.02 -2.28
C LEU A 102 5.40 -6.91 -1.73
N GLY A 103 6.61 -6.37 -1.57
CA GLY A 103 7.78 -7.16 -1.17
C GLY A 103 7.74 -7.49 0.32
N PHE A 104 7.97 -6.47 1.15
CA PHE A 104 8.12 -6.66 2.58
C PHE A 104 6.82 -7.09 3.26
N ARG A 105 5.69 -6.45 2.95
CA ARG A 105 4.44 -6.73 3.65
C ARG A 105 3.84 -8.10 3.32
N ARG A 106 3.95 -8.57 2.07
CA ARG A 106 3.48 -9.92 1.68
C ARG A 106 4.34 -11.02 2.30
N ALA A 107 5.66 -10.81 2.36
CA ALA A 107 6.57 -11.73 3.04
C ALA A 107 6.25 -11.84 4.54
N ILE A 108 6.04 -10.71 5.22
CA ILE A 108 5.67 -10.69 6.63
C ILE A 108 4.30 -11.32 6.88
N GLY A 109 3.30 -11.04 6.03
CA GLY A 109 1.96 -11.64 6.15
C GLY A 109 1.98 -13.17 5.98
N LYS A 110 2.79 -13.69 5.05
CA LYS A 110 2.97 -15.13 4.87
C LYS A 110 3.67 -15.78 6.07
N SER A 111 4.72 -15.13 6.60
CA SER A 111 5.40 -15.58 7.81
C SER A 111 4.46 -15.61 9.03
N LEU A 112 3.60 -14.59 9.17
CA LEU A 112 2.60 -14.53 10.23
C LEU A 112 1.58 -15.67 10.13
N SER A 113 1.08 -15.95 8.92
CA SER A 113 0.15 -17.05 8.68
C SER A 113 0.77 -18.42 8.94
N GLN A 114 2.04 -18.63 8.55
CA GLN A 114 2.75 -19.89 8.83
C GLN A 114 2.99 -20.09 10.32
N ALA A 115 3.49 -19.06 11.00
CA ALA A 115 3.78 -19.17 12.42
C ALA A 115 2.50 -19.28 13.28
N LEU A 116 1.33 -18.85 12.78
CA LEU A 116 0.02 -19.10 13.39
C LEU A 116 -0.36 -20.58 13.30
N SER A 117 -0.10 -21.22 12.15
CA SER A 117 -0.36 -22.66 11.93
C SER A 117 0.59 -23.55 12.72
N ASP A 118 1.85 -23.15 12.87
CA ASP A 118 2.90 -23.94 13.52
C ASP A 118 2.97 -23.74 15.05
N GLY A 119 2.15 -22.85 15.63
CA GLY A 119 2.14 -22.54 17.07
C GLY A 119 3.43 -21.86 17.60
N SER A 120 4.39 -21.56 16.73
CA SER A 120 5.70 -20.96 17.06
C SER A 120 5.68 -19.44 17.16
N LEU A 121 4.49 -18.82 17.05
CA LEU A 121 4.31 -17.37 16.97
C LEU A 121 4.96 -16.65 18.15
N THR A 122 4.88 -17.21 19.36
CA THR A 122 5.32 -16.58 20.62
C THR A 122 6.81 -16.22 20.63
N THR A 123 7.67 -17.02 20.00
CA THR A 123 9.13 -16.83 19.98
C THR A 123 9.56 -15.71 19.03
N HIS A 124 8.85 -15.52 17.91
CA HIS A 124 9.21 -14.55 16.86
C HIS A 124 8.29 -13.32 16.80
N TRP A 125 7.22 -13.31 17.60
CA TRP A 125 6.16 -12.29 17.56
C TRP A 125 6.67 -10.85 17.68
N ARG A 126 7.60 -10.57 18.61
CA ARG A 126 8.10 -9.19 18.82
C ARG A 126 8.80 -8.63 17.58
N ALA A 127 9.65 -9.43 16.93
CA ALA A 127 10.40 -9.00 15.75
C ALA A 127 9.47 -8.81 14.55
N THR A 128 8.59 -9.79 14.30
CA THR A 128 7.60 -9.74 13.21
C THR A 128 6.63 -8.56 13.38
N ASN A 129 6.16 -8.32 14.59
CA ASN A 129 5.26 -7.20 14.89
C ASN A 129 5.93 -5.84 14.68
N ARG A 130 7.18 -5.66 15.13
CA ARG A 130 7.92 -4.40 14.93
C ARG A 130 8.14 -4.13 13.44
N ASN A 131 8.54 -5.14 12.68
CA ASN A 131 8.79 -5.00 11.25
C ASN A 131 7.48 -4.69 10.49
N PHE A 132 6.37 -5.33 10.84
CA PHE A 132 5.06 -5.02 10.25
C PHE A 132 4.65 -3.58 10.52
N MET A 133 4.75 -3.12 11.77
CA MET A 133 4.44 -1.74 12.13
C MET A 133 5.30 -0.72 11.38
N LEU A 134 6.61 -0.98 11.26
CA LEU A 134 7.52 -0.10 10.53
C LEU A 134 7.16 -0.02 9.04
N VAL A 135 6.93 -1.17 8.40
CA VAL A 135 6.51 -1.23 6.99
C VAL A 135 5.21 -0.44 6.79
N GLN A 136 4.23 -0.60 7.69
CA GLN A 136 2.96 0.10 7.60
C GLN A 136 3.11 1.63 7.80
N LEU A 137 3.89 2.05 8.79
CA LEU A 137 4.14 3.47 9.06
C LEU A 137 4.88 4.14 7.89
N ILE A 138 5.90 3.48 7.34
CA ILE A 138 6.63 3.96 6.16
C ILE A 138 5.66 4.06 4.96
N GLN A 139 4.79 3.06 4.76
CA GLN A 139 3.80 3.08 3.70
C GLN A 139 2.83 4.28 3.84
N MET A 140 2.33 4.53 5.05
CA MET A 140 1.46 5.67 5.33
C MET A 140 2.17 7.01 5.11
N LEU A 141 3.44 7.10 5.53
CA LEU A 141 4.27 8.29 5.30
C LEU A 141 4.45 8.55 3.80
N PHE A 142 4.71 7.52 2.99
CA PHE A 142 4.81 7.68 1.54
C PHE A 142 3.50 8.11 0.89
N PHE A 143 2.35 7.60 1.33
CA PHE A 143 1.05 8.10 0.85
C PHE A 143 0.86 9.57 1.20
N LEU A 144 1.20 9.98 2.42
CA LEU A 144 1.13 11.38 2.84
C LEU A 144 2.02 12.25 1.95
N ILE A 145 3.25 11.82 1.69
CA ILE A 145 4.17 12.51 0.76
C ILE A 145 3.54 12.63 -0.62
N ILE A 146 2.97 11.56 -1.19
CA ILE A 146 2.29 11.62 -2.50
C ILE A 146 1.14 12.63 -2.50
N TYR A 147 0.34 12.70 -1.44
CA TYR A 147 -0.75 13.67 -1.33
C TYR A 147 -0.24 15.11 -1.22
N VAL A 148 0.75 15.35 -0.36
CA VAL A 148 1.40 16.66 -0.20
C VAL A 148 2.00 17.11 -1.52
N LEU A 149 2.77 16.23 -2.18
CA LEU A 149 3.28 16.50 -3.52
C LEU A 149 2.12 16.82 -4.47
N SER A 150 1.03 16.05 -4.47
CA SER A 150 -0.09 16.31 -5.39
C SER A 150 -0.73 17.69 -5.25
N ILE A 151 -0.63 18.32 -4.07
CA ILE A 151 -1.10 19.68 -3.80
C ILE A 151 0.01 20.70 -4.15
N PHE A 152 1.21 20.50 -3.62
CA PHE A 152 2.36 21.39 -3.78
C PHE A 152 3.20 20.97 -4.98
N LYS A 153 2.84 21.48 -6.15
CA LYS A 153 3.63 21.32 -7.38
C LYS A 153 4.85 22.25 -7.33
N PHE A 154 6.05 21.70 -7.51
CA PHE A 154 7.30 22.45 -7.63
C PHE A 154 8.08 22.01 -8.87
N ASN A 155 8.96 22.86 -9.36
CA ASN A 155 9.80 22.59 -10.52
C ASN A 155 11.27 22.79 -10.17
#